data_AF-M1CH79-F1
#
_entry.id   AF-M1CH79-F1
#
_cell.length_a   1.000
_cell.length_b   1.000
_cell.length_c   1.000
_cell.angle_alpha   90.00
_cell.angle_beta   90.00
_cell.angle_gamma   90.00
#
_symmetry.space_group_name_H-M   'P 1'
#
loop_
_entity.id
_entity.type
_entity.pdbx_description
1 polymer ?
#
loop_
_entity_poly.entity_id
_entity_poly.type
_entity_poly.pdbx_seq_one_letter_code
_entity_poly.pdbx_strand_id
1 'polypeptide(L)'
;MGQQLLHKHKEEEKQVAVKEVVKEDIVKDDQQDFQSKYPRLAASMAGMSTMYPNGTSFLKEKMSLIATDKAKVLEEKWKKLEDDEAALMVKRLDLIAEHYRLVVDAMRGN
;
A
#
# COMPACT_ATOMS: atom_id res chain seq x y z
N MET A 1 31.78 7.09 52.30
CA MET A 1 30.73 7.93 51.70
C MET A 1 31.21 8.44 50.36
N GLY A 2 30.96 7.71 49.26
CA GLY A 2 31.51 8.12 47.97
C GLY A 2 31.07 7.32 46.74
N GLN A 3 30.00 6.53 46.80
CA GLN A 3 29.47 5.81 45.63
C GLN A 3 27.96 5.60 45.81
N GLN A 4 27.13 6.51 45.29
CA GLN A 4 25.77 6.22 44.76
C GLN A 4 24.97 7.48 44.40
N LEU A 5 25.54 8.69 44.51
CA LEU A 5 24.99 9.87 43.82
C LEU A 5 25.12 9.78 42.28
N LEU A 6 25.92 8.83 41.76
CA LEU A 6 26.07 8.57 40.32
C LEU A 6 24.90 7.76 39.73
N HIS A 7 24.13 7.04 40.55
CA HIS A 7 22.98 6.28 40.08
C HIS A 7 21.75 7.16 39.80
N LYS A 8 21.67 8.34 40.42
CA LYS A 8 20.50 9.20 40.30
C LYS A 8 20.46 10.02 39.00
N HIS A 9 21.61 10.43 38.47
CA HIS A 9 21.65 11.26 37.26
C HIS A 9 21.70 10.48 35.93
N LYS A 10 22.15 9.22 35.93
CA LYS A 10 22.23 8.44 34.69
C LYS A 10 20.89 7.78 34.29
N GLU A 11 19.94 7.73 35.23
CA GLU A 11 18.60 7.23 35.00
C GLU A 11 17.63 8.33 34.53
N GLU A 12 17.94 9.59 34.85
CA GLU A 12 17.18 10.78 34.41
C GLU A 12 17.46 11.14 32.94
N GLU A 13 18.68 10.96 32.43
CA GLU A 13 18.98 11.18 30.99
C GLU A 13 18.33 10.15 30.06
N LYS A 14 17.91 8.99 30.57
CA LYS A 14 17.29 7.95 29.75
C LYS A 14 15.79 8.18 29.48
N GLN A 15 15.18 9.15 30.17
CA GLN A 15 13.75 9.48 30.01
C GLN A 15 13.50 10.78 29.22
N VAL A 16 14.54 11.55 28.91
CA VAL A 16 14.43 12.80 28.11
C VAL A 16 14.40 12.53 26.59
N ALA A 17 14.62 11.29 26.15
CA ALA A 17 14.51 10.89 24.74
C ALA A 17 13.16 10.26 24.38
N VAL A 18 12.07 10.60 25.11
CA VAL A 18 10.72 10.46 24.56
C VAL A 18 10.59 11.52 23.49
N LYS A 19 11.08 11.17 22.30
CA LYS A 19 10.87 11.88 21.04
C LYS A 19 9.40 12.27 21.01
N GLU A 20 9.19 13.56 21.09
CA GLU A 20 7.96 14.31 20.87
C GLU A 20 7.30 13.79 19.59
N VAL A 21 6.55 12.69 19.72
CA VAL A 21 5.52 12.33 18.75
C VAL A 21 4.44 13.36 19.03
N VAL A 22 4.52 14.44 18.26
CA VAL A 22 3.43 15.38 18.04
C VAL A 22 2.15 14.54 17.95
N LYS A 23 1.33 14.62 19.00
CA LYS A 23 -0.05 14.13 18.97
C LYS A 23 -0.82 15.14 18.13
N GLU A 24 -0.61 15.09 16.81
CA GLU A 24 -1.64 15.52 15.90
C GLU A 24 -2.83 14.61 16.21
N ASP A 25 -3.88 15.22 16.75
CA ASP A 25 -5.18 14.59 16.88
C ASP A 25 -5.48 13.92 15.55
N ILE A 26 -5.48 12.58 15.55
CA ILE A 26 -5.95 11.80 14.42
C ILE A 26 -7.47 12.00 14.41
N VAL A 27 -7.88 13.09 13.77
CA VAL A 27 -9.26 13.39 13.44
C VAL A 27 -9.77 12.18 12.65
N LYS A 28 -10.60 11.36 13.30
CA LYS A 28 -11.17 10.15 12.69
C LYS A 28 -12.12 10.46 11.52
N ASP A 29 -12.43 11.73 11.29
CA ASP A 29 -13.33 12.22 10.24
C ASP A 29 -12.70 12.10 8.83
N ASP A 30 -11.37 12.16 8.71
CA ASP A 30 -10.66 12.11 7.41
C ASP A 30 -10.54 10.70 6.80
N GLN A 31 -10.84 9.66 7.57
CA GLN A 31 -10.51 8.30 7.14
C GLN A 31 -11.52 7.71 6.14
N GLN A 32 -12.80 8.09 6.24
CA GLN A 32 -13.80 7.80 5.20
C GLN A 32 -13.52 8.62 3.93
N ASP A 33 -13.10 9.88 4.10
CA ASP A 33 -12.77 10.79 3.01
C ASP A 33 -11.58 10.26 2.18
N PHE A 34 -10.55 9.69 2.82
CA PHE A 34 -9.40 9.12 2.11
C PHE A 34 -9.76 7.91 1.23
N GLN A 35 -10.52 6.94 1.75
CA GLN A 35 -10.88 5.75 0.98
C GLN A 35 -11.78 6.09 -0.22
N SER A 36 -12.66 7.09 -0.06
CA SER A 36 -13.49 7.60 -1.15
C SER A 36 -12.66 8.33 -2.20
N LYS A 37 -11.67 9.13 -1.78
CA LYS A 37 -10.78 9.87 -2.69
C LYS A 37 -9.80 8.99 -3.46
N TYR A 38 -9.37 7.87 -2.87
CA TYR A 38 -8.35 6.98 -3.42
C TYR A 38 -8.81 5.52 -3.44
N PRO A 39 -9.80 5.18 -4.28
CA PRO A 39 -10.45 3.87 -4.26
C PRO A 39 -9.53 2.73 -4.68
N ARG A 40 -8.60 2.91 -5.63
CA ARG A 40 -7.68 1.83 -6.04
C ARG A 40 -6.69 1.52 -4.93
N LEU A 41 -6.17 2.56 -4.29
CA LEU A 41 -5.34 2.39 -3.11
C LEU A 41 -6.10 1.66 -2.00
N ALA A 42 -7.34 2.05 -1.71
CA ALA A 42 -8.17 1.37 -0.72
C ALA A 42 -8.39 -0.12 -1.07
N ALA A 43 -8.67 -0.44 -2.33
CA ALA A 43 -8.85 -1.82 -2.81
C ALA A 43 -7.58 -2.67 -2.68
N SER A 44 -6.41 -2.12 -3.03
CA SER A 44 -5.12 -2.80 -2.85
C SER A 44 -4.88 -3.23 -1.40
N MET A 45 -5.29 -2.40 -0.45
CA MET A 45 -5.15 -2.70 0.98
C MET A 45 -6.16 -3.73 1.47
N ALA A 46 -7.37 -3.74 0.94
CA ALA A 46 -8.34 -4.80 1.22
C ALA A 46 -7.77 -6.17 0.79
N GLY A 47 -7.12 -6.24 -0.36
CA GLY A 47 -6.41 -7.44 -0.82
C GLY A 47 -5.23 -7.85 0.08
N MET A 48 -4.52 -6.88 0.67
CA MET A 48 -3.44 -7.19 1.62
C MET A 48 -3.98 -7.63 2.99
N SER A 49 -5.13 -7.11 3.42
CA SER A 49 -5.78 -7.48 4.68
C SER A 49 -6.24 -8.94 4.69
N THR A 50 -6.75 -9.45 3.56
CA THR A 50 -7.11 -10.88 3.44
C THR A 50 -5.87 -11.78 3.53
N MET A 51 -4.71 -11.30 3.06
CA MET A 51 -3.44 -12.03 3.13
C MET A 51 -2.78 -11.95 4.54
N TYR A 52 -2.99 -10.85 5.26
CA TYR A 52 -2.41 -10.60 6.59
C TYR A 52 -3.47 -10.08 7.58
N PRO A 53 -4.34 -10.96 8.10
CA PRO A 53 -5.50 -10.55 8.90
C PRO A 53 -5.11 -9.78 10.18
N ASN A 54 -3.97 -10.12 10.79
CA ASN A 54 -3.47 -9.47 12.01
C ASN A 54 -2.74 -8.14 11.75
N GLY A 55 -2.43 -7.81 10.49
CA GLY A 55 -1.73 -6.58 10.10
C GLY A 55 -2.66 -5.44 9.69
N THR A 56 -3.96 -5.71 9.60
CA THR A 56 -4.95 -4.80 9.00
C THR A 56 -5.03 -3.44 9.70
N SER A 57 -4.98 -3.42 11.04
CA SER A 57 -5.05 -2.17 11.83
C SER A 57 -3.85 -1.26 11.58
N PHE A 58 -2.64 -1.85 11.57
CA PHE A 58 -1.39 -1.15 11.28
C PHE A 58 -1.38 -0.57 9.86
N LEU A 59 -1.82 -1.37 8.89
CA LEU A 59 -1.94 -0.93 7.49
C LEU A 59 -2.90 0.24 7.33
N LYS A 60 -4.05 0.19 8.03
CA LYS A 60 -5.05 1.26 8.02
C LYS A 60 -4.51 2.56 8.61
N GLU A 61 -3.77 2.48 9.71
CA GLU A 61 -3.13 3.64 10.35
C GLU A 61 -2.07 4.27 9.43
N LYS A 62 -1.17 3.46 8.85
CA LYS A 62 -0.13 3.97 7.95
C LYS A 62 -0.67 4.63 6.69
N MET A 63 -1.84 4.21 6.23
CA MET A 63 -2.47 4.77 5.03
C MET A 63 -2.97 6.20 5.26
N SER A 64 -3.56 6.47 6.42
CA SER A 64 -3.96 7.83 6.81
C SER A 64 -2.76 8.78 6.96
N LEU A 65 -1.53 8.25 7.10
CA LEU A 65 -0.30 9.03 7.14
C LEU A 65 0.29 9.34 5.75
N ILE A 66 -0.31 8.83 4.67
CA ILE A 66 0.14 9.15 3.31
C ILE A 66 -0.31 10.58 3.00
N ALA A 67 0.67 11.45 2.73
CA ALA A 67 0.41 12.81 2.29
C ALA A 67 -0.45 12.81 1.00
N THR A 68 -1.42 13.73 0.92
CA THR A 68 -2.45 13.80 -0.13
C THR A 68 -1.85 13.86 -1.54
N ASP A 69 -0.73 14.57 -1.72
CA ASP A 69 0.02 14.67 -2.98
C ASP A 69 0.55 13.30 -3.43
N LYS A 70 1.16 12.54 -2.50
CA LYS A 70 1.66 11.19 -2.76
C LYS A 70 0.53 10.22 -3.04
N ALA A 71 -0.57 10.28 -2.27
CA ALA A 71 -1.74 9.45 -2.47
C ALA A 71 -2.32 9.64 -3.89
N LYS A 72 -2.41 10.88 -4.36
CA LYS A 72 -2.87 11.20 -5.71
C LYS A 72 -1.96 10.61 -6.80
N VAL A 73 -0.64 10.80 -6.68
CA VAL A 73 0.32 10.23 -7.65
C VAL A 73 0.25 8.71 -7.68
N LEU A 74 0.12 8.07 -6.52
CA LEU A 74 -0.02 6.63 -6.41
C LEU A 74 -1.32 6.14 -7.04
N GLU A 75 -2.45 6.79 -6.79
CA GLU A 75 -3.75 6.48 -7.39
C GLU A 75 -3.71 6.58 -8.92
N GLU A 76 -3.08 7.62 -9.46
CA GLU A 76 -2.88 7.78 -10.91
C GLU A 76 -1.99 6.68 -11.51
N LYS A 77 -0.93 6.29 -10.79
CA LYS A 77 -0.06 5.17 -11.21
C LYS A 77 -0.80 3.83 -11.19
N TRP A 78 -1.65 3.59 -10.18
CA TRP A 78 -2.49 2.40 -10.12
C TRP A 78 -3.46 2.34 -11.30
N LYS A 79 -4.12 3.45 -11.60
CA LYS A 79 -4.98 3.53 -12.79
C LYS A 79 -4.22 3.16 -14.06
N LYS A 80 -3.04 3.75 -14.26
CA LYS A 80 -2.22 3.46 -15.45
C LYS A 80 -1.83 1.98 -15.50
N LEU A 81 -1.48 1.38 -14.37
CA LEU A 81 -1.15 -0.03 -14.29
C LEU A 81 -2.34 -0.92 -14.69
N GLU A 82 -3.56 -0.60 -14.22
CA GLU A 82 -4.79 -1.30 -14.63
C GLU A 82 -5.02 -1.19 -16.14
N ASP A 83 -4.83 -0.01 -16.72
CA ASP A 83 -4.96 0.22 -18.17
C ASP A 83 -3.91 -0.59 -18.96
N ASP A 84 -2.65 -0.59 -18.51
CA ASP A 84 -1.56 -1.34 -19.12
C ASP A 84 -1.77 -2.87 -19.00
N GLU A 85 -2.30 -3.35 -17.87
CA GLU A 85 -2.66 -4.76 -17.65
C GLU A 85 -3.81 -5.20 -18.57
N ALA A 86 -4.85 -4.38 -18.71
CA ALA A 86 -5.95 -4.64 -19.64
C ALA A 86 -5.46 -4.74 -21.09
N ALA A 87 -4.59 -3.82 -21.52
CA ALA A 87 -3.98 -3.85 -22.85
C ALA A 87 -3.12 -5.11 -23.06
N LEU A 88 -2.39 -5.55 -22.03
CA LEU A 88 -1.61 -6.79 -22.07
C LEU A 88 -2.52 -8.02 -22.20
N MET A 89 -3.63 -8.07 -21.45
CA MET A 89 -4.60 -9.16 -21.54
C MET A 89 -5.21 -9.30 -22.93
N VAL A 90 -5.54 -8.18 -23.60
CA VAL A 90 -6.02 -8.19 -24.98
C VAL A 90 -4.98 -8.80 -25.92
N LYS A 91 -3.73 -8.34 -25.86
CA LYS A 91 -2.63 -8.90 -26.68
C LYS A 91 -2.42 -10.40 -26.43
N ARG A 92 -2.59 -10.84 -25.18
CA ARG A 92 -2.51 -12.26 -24.83
C ARG A 92 -3.64 -13.07 -25.47
N LEU A 93 -4.87 -12.54 -25.50
CA LEU A 93 -6.00 -13.19 -26.17
C LEU A 93 -5.79 -13.26 -27.68
N ASP A 94 -5.32 -12.18 -28.30
CA ASP A 94 -4.99 -12.16 -29.72
C ASP A 94 -3.94 -13.21 -30.06
N LEU A 95 -2.86 -13.31 -29.26
CA LEU A 95 -1.83 -14.32 -29.43
C LEU A 95 -2.40 -15.75 -29.33
N ILE A 96 -3.28 -16.00 -28.37
CA ILE A 96 -3.92 -17.31 -28.21
C ILE A 96 -4.79 -17.64 -29.43
N ALA A 97 -5.59 -16.68 -29.91
CA ALA A 97 -6.44 -16.86 -31.08
C ALA A 97 -5.60 -17.16 -32.33
N GLU A 98 -4.52 -16.41 -32.55
CA GLU A 98 -3.57 -16.62 -33.63
C GLU A 98 -2.89 -17.99 -33.56
N HIS A 99 -2.49 -18.41 -32.37
CA HIS A 99 -1.90 -19.73 -32.16
C HIS A 99 -2.86 -20.85 -32.57
N TYR A 100 -4.12 -20.78 -32.13
CA TYR A 100 -5.13 -21.78 -32.49
C TYR A 100 -5.44 -21.77 -33.99
N ARG A 101 -5.50 -20.60 -34.61
CA ARG A 101 -5.66 -20.47 -36.07
C ARG A 101 -4.56 -21.21 -36.81
N LEU A 102 -3.29 -20.97 -36.46
CA LEU A 102 -2.15 -21.63 -37.08
C LEU A 102 -2.18 -23.15 -36.90
N VAL A 103 -2.57 -23.64 -35.72
CA VAL A 103 -2.72 -25.08 -35.47
C VAL A 103 -3.79 -25.68 -36.38
N VAL A 104 -4.95 -25.03 -36.51
CA VAL A 104 -6.04 -25.49 -37.39
C VAL A 104 -5.62 -25.47 -38.85
N ASP A 105 -4.97 -24.41 -39.32
CA ASP A 105 -4.49 -24.29 -40.69
C ASP A 105 -3.47 -25.40 -41.01
N ALA A 106 -2.53 -25.67 -40.10
CA ALA A 106 -1.57 -26.77 -40.25
C ALA A 106 -2.26 -28.14 -40.31
N MET A 107 -3.32 -28.37 -39.53
CA MET A 107 -4.08 -29.62 -39.55
C MET A 107 -4.90 -29.81 -40.83
N ARG A 108 -5.29 -28.71 -41.49
CA ARG A 108 -6.11 -28.78 -42.71
C ARG A 108 -5.35 -29.28 -43.93
N GLY A 109 -4.01 -29.28 -43.87
CA GLY A 109 -3.16 -29.49 -45.03
C GLY A 109 -3.27 -28.28 -45.95
N ASN A 110 -2.15 -27.59 -46.17
CA ASN A 110 -2.10 -26.38 -47.00
C ASN A 110 -2.67 -26.62 -48.41
#